data_AF-G5BFL6-F1
#
_entry.id   AF-G5BFL6-F1
#
_cell.length_a   1.000
_cell.length_b   1.000
_cell.length_c   1.000
_cell.angle_alpha   90.00
_cell.angle_beta   90.00
_cell.angle_gamma   90.00
#
_symmetry.space_group_name_H-M   'P 1'
#
loop_
_entity.id
_entity.type
_entity.pdbx_description
1 polymer ?
#
loop_
_entity_poly.entity_id
_entity_poly.type
_entity_poly.pdbx_seq_one_letter_code
_entity_poly.pdbx_strand_id
1 'polypeptide(L)'
;MLDAIRQSNQMLRERCEELLHFQASQREEKEFIMCKFQEARKLVERLSLEKLELRKQKEQAVQEVEQLKRCQQQMAEDKASVKAQVTSLLGELQESQSRLESATKERQALEARARVASEQVRQLEKEREVLQQQHSVQVDQLRMQNQSMEAALRMERQAASEEKRKLAQLQVAYHQLFQDYDNHIKSSVVSGERKRGMQLEDLKQQLQQAEEALVAKQEVIDKLKEEAEQHKMVMETVPVLKAQADIYKAEQEQLDQLQREFGKLKASCQESARIEDLRKRHVEVPQPALPPTSVHHSFHMPNQRRSPPEEPPDFCCPKCQYQAPDMDTLQIHVMECIE
;
A
#
# COMPACT_ATOMS: atom_id res chain seq x y z
N MET A 1 -19.83 -131.83 -183.58
CA MET A 1 -20.76 -130.67 -183.47
C MET A 1 -21.51 -130.70 -182.14
N LEU A 2 -22.20 -131.79 -181.79
CA LEU A 2 -22.90 -131.95 -180.50
C LEU A 2 -22.00 -131.70 -179.28
N ASP A 3 -20.77 -132.23 -179.24
CA ASP A 3 -19.89 -132.06 -178.08
C ASP A 3 -19.40 -130.62 -177.86
N ALA A 4 -19.17 -129.85 -178.94
CA ALA A 4 -18.84 -128.43 -178.84
C ALA A 4 -20.02 -127.60 -178.30
N ILE A 5 -21.25 -127.96 -178.69
CA ILE A 5 -22.48 -127.37 -178.14
C ILE A 5 -22.65 -127.79 -176.67
N ARG A 6 -22.28 -129.01 -176.30
CA ARG A 6 -22.30 -129.50 -174.91
C ARG A 6 -21.30 -128.74 -174.02
N GLN A 7 -20.07 -128.57 -174.48
CA GLN A 7 -19.03 -127.78 -173.82
C GLN A 7 -19.43 -126.29 -173.71
N SER A 8 -20.01 -125.71 -174.76
CA SER A 8 -20.50 -124.32 -174.73
C SER A 8 -21.67 -124.13 -173.75
N ASN A 9 -22.64 -125.05 -173.73
CA ASN A 9 -23.73 -125.03 -172.74
C ASN A 9 -23.22 -125.27 -171.31
N GLN A 10 -22.18 -126.08 -171.14
CA GLN A 10 -21.57 -126.32 -169.84
C GLN A 10 -20.80 -125.09 -169.35
N MET A 11 -19.97 -124.47 -170.18
CA MET A 11 -19.30 -123.20 -169.89
C MET A 11 -20.31 -122.08 -169.57
N LEU A 12 -21.45 -122.03 -170.26
CA LEU A 12 -22.52 -121.07 -169.95
C LEU A 12 -23.20 -121.36 -168.61
N ARG A 13 -23.36 -122.63 -168.21
CA ARG A 13 -23.87 -122.99 -166.87
C ARG A 13 -22.88 -122.60 -165.79
N GLU A 14 -21.63 -123.02 -165.92
CA GLU A 14 -20.52 -122.70 -165.01
C GLU A 14 -20.41 -121.17 -164.83
N ARG A 15 -20.50 -120.39 -165.92
CA ARG A 15 -20.44 -118.92 -165.87
C ARG A 15 -21.72 -118.25 -165.32
N CYS A 16 -22.88 -118.88 -165.47
CA CYS A 16 -24.11 -118.46 -164.79
C CYS A 16 -24.06 -118.79 -163.28
N GLU A 17 -23.50 -119.93 -162.91
CA GLU A 17 -23.28 -120.36 -161.52
C GLU A 17 -22.26 -119.45 -160.82
N GLU A 18 -21.15 -119.11 -161.48
CA GLU A 18 -20.19 -118.10 -161.05
C GLU A 18 -20.86 -116.73 -160.85
N LEU A 19 -21.70 -116.28 -161.78
CA LEU A 19 -22.40 -115.00 -161.68
C LEU A 19 -23.42 -114.99 -160.53
N LEU A 20 -24.13 -116.11 -160.31
CA LEU A 20 -25.06 -116.28 -159.19
C LEU A 20 -24.31 -116.31 -157.85
N HIS A 21 -23.18 -117.02 -157.77
CA HIS A 21 -22.34 -117.06 -156.58
C HIS A 21 -21.69 -115.70 -156.29
N PHE A 22 -21.24 -114.97 -157.32
CA PHE A 22 -20.74 -113.60 -157.20
C PHE A 22 -21.85 -112.65 -156.71
N GLN A 23 -23.06 -112.78 -157.25
CA GLN A 23 -24.20 -111.96 -156.82
C GLN A 23 -24.65 -112.30 -155.38
N ALA A 24 -24.57 -113.56 -154.96
CA ALA A 24 -24.82 -113.97 -153.58
C ALA A 24 -23.75 -113.40 -152.63
N SER A 25 -22.47 -113.60 -152.94
CA SER A 25 -21.34 -113.06 -152.17
C SER A 25 -21.39 -111.53 -152.06
N GLN A 26 -21.79 -110.82 -153.12
CA GLN A 26 -22.01 -109.37 -153.12
C GLN A 26 -23.17 -108.94 -152.20
N ARG A 27 -24.24 -109.75 -152.09
CA ARG A 27 -25.32 -109.47 -151.13
C ARG A 27 -24.85 -109.69 -149.70
N GLU A 28 -24.17 -110.80 -149.43
CA GLU A 28 -23.61 -111.12 -148.12
C GLU A 28 -22.59 -110.07 -147.66
N GLU A 29 -21.68 -109.64 -148.54
CA GLU A 29 -20.72 -108.57 -148.27
C GLU A 29 -21.42 -107.23 -147.99
N LYS A 30 -22.43 -106.87 -148.81
CA LYS A 30 -23.23 -105.66 -148.60
C LYS A 30 -24.02 -105.71 -147.28
N GLU A 31 -24.59 -106.85 -146.93
CA GLU A 31 -25.34 -107.06 -145.68
C GLU A 31 -24.40 -107.01 -144.46
N PHE A 32 -23.21 -107.61 -144.54
CA PHE A 32 -22.16 -107.50 -143.53
C PHE A 32 -21.71 -106.05 -143.34
N ILE A 33 -21.39 -105.34 -144.44
CA ILE A 33 -21.01 -103.92 -144.41
C ILE A 33 -22.14 -103.08 -143.80
N MET A 34 -23.40 -103.30 -144.21
CA MET A 34 -24.56 -102.60 -143.66
C MET A 34 -24.72 -102.88 -142.15
N CYS A 35 -24.55 -104.12 -141.71
CA CYS A 35 -24.59 -104.50 -140.30
C CYS A 35 -23.47 -103.78 -139.51
N LYS A 36 -22.23 -103.77 -140.02
CA LYS A 36 -21.10 -103.07 -139.40
C LYS A 36 -21.31 -101.56 -139.33
N PHE A 37 -21.90 -100.93 -140.36
CA PHE A 37 -22.30 -99.52 -140.31
C PHE A 37 -23.38 -99.26 -139.26
N GLN A 38 -24.38 -100.15 -139.11
CA GLN A 38 -25.41 -100.03 -138.07
C GLN A 38 -24.84 -100.20 -136.65
N GLU A 39 -23.92 -101.15 -136.45
CA GLU A 39 -23.18 -101.32 -135.18
C GLU A 39 -22.35 -100.07 -134.85
N ALA A 40 -21.56 -99.58 -135.82
CA ALA A 40 -20.76 -98.36 -135.65
C ALA A 40 -21.63 -97.14 -135.35
N ARG A 41 -22.78 -96.99 -136.02
CA ARG A 41 -23.74 -95.93 -135.75
C ARG A 41 -24.29 -96.01 -134.32
N LYS A 42 -24.75 -97.18 -133.87
CA LYS A 42 -25.22 -97.39 -132.48
C LYS A 42 -24.13 -97.13 -131.44
N LEU A 43 -22.87 -97.41 -131.77
CA LEU A 43 -21.73 -97.08 -130.91
C LEU A 43 -21.52 -95.56 -130.83
N VAL A 44 -21.54 -94.85 -131.96
CA VAL A 44 -21.43 -93.38 -132.00
C VAL A 44 -22.60 -92.69 -131.28
N GLU A 45 -23.83 -93.20 -131.41
CA GLU A 45 -25.00 -92.69 -130.71
C GLU A 45 -24.91 -92.90 -129.18
N ARG A 46 -24.37 -94.03 -128.70
CA ARG A 46 -24.10 -94.22 -127.26
C ARG A 46 -22.97 -93.32 -126.75
N LEU A 47 -21.86 -93.24 -127.46
CA LEU A 47 -20.71 -92.40 -127.10
C LEU A 47 -21.05 -90.90 -127.12
N SER A 48 -21.98 -90.46 -127.98
CA SER A 48 -22.41 -89.05 -128.01
C SER A 48 -23.27 -88.69 -126.81
N LEU A 49 -24.15 -89.60 -126.36
CA LEU A 49 -24.94 -89.45 -125.12
C LEU A 49 -24.03 -89.48 -123.89
N GLU A 50 -23.11 -90.43 -123.79
CA GLU A 50 -22.12 -90.51 -122.70
C GLU A 50 -21.25 -89.25 -122.63
N LYS A 51 -20.78 -88.76 -123.78
CA LYS A 51 -20.03 -87.50 -123.87
C LYS A 51 -20.85 -86.27 -123.47
N LEU A 52 -22.17 -86.28 -123.70
CA LEU A 52 -23.06 -85.20 -123.25
C LEU A 52 -23.24 -85.23 -121.73
N GLU A 53 -23.47 -86.41 -121.15
CA GLU A 53 -23.63 -86.58 -119.71
C GLU A 53 -22.33 -86.27 -118.96
N LEU A 54 -21.18 -86.75 -119.43
CA LEU A 54 -19.86 -86.39 -118.89
C LEU A 54 -19.55 -84.89 -118.98
N ARG A 55 -20.02 -84.20 -120.03
CA ARG A 55 -19.91 -82.73 -120.13
C ARG A 55 -20.74 -82.04 -119.07
N LYS A 56 -22.00 -82.45 -118.89
CA LYS A 56 -22.91 -81.91 -117.88
C LYS A 56 -22.38 -82.14 -116.46
N GLN A 57 -21.90 -83.35 -116.15
CA GLN A 57 -21.25 -83.67 -114.87
C GLN A 57 -19.99 -82.83 -114.65
N LYS A 58 -19.17 -82.63 -115.68
CA LYS A 58 -18.01 -81.73 -115.61
C LYS A 58 -18.41 -80.28 -115.33
N GLU A 59 -19.44 -79.76 -116.00
CA GLU A 59 -19.94 -78.40 -115.77
C GLU A 59 -20.49 -78.23 -114.35
N GLN A 60 -21.24 -79.20 -113.83
CA GLN A 60 -21.71 -79.22 -112.45
C GLN A 60 -20.55 -79.24 -111.46
N ALA A 61 -19.57 -80.14 -111.63
CA ALA A 61 -18.39 -80.21 -110.77
C ALA A 61 -17.54 -78.93 -110.81
N VAL A 62 -17.45 -78.26 -111.97
CA VAL A 62 -16.78 -76.94 -112.07
C VAL A 62 -17.55 -75.87 -111.29
N GLN A 63 -18.88 -75.83 -111.39
CA GLN A 63 -19.71 -74.88 -110.63
C GLN A 63 -19.60 -75.12 -109.11
N GLU A 64 -19.63 -76.37 -108.65
CA GLU A 64 -19.42 -76.73 -107.25
C GLU A 64 -18.02 -76.31 -106.76
N VAL A 65 -16.97 -76.57 -107.53
CA VAL A 65 -15.61 -76.13 -107.20
C VAL A 65 -15.48 -74.60 -107.17
N GLU A 66 -16.18 -73.86 -108.03
CA GLU A 66 -16.24 -72.40 -107.96
C GLU A 66 -16.96 -71.89 -106.71
N GLN A 67 -18.09 -72.51 -106.33
CA GLN A 67 -18.81 -72.16 -105.10
C GLN A 67 -17.95 -72.43 -103.86
N LEU A 68 -17.29 -73.59 -103.81
CA LEU A 68 -16.37 -73.95 -102.72
C LEU A 68 -15.18 -72.98 -102.64
N LYS A 69 -14.62 -72.54 -103.78
CA LYS A 69 -13.56 -71.50 -103.81
C LYS A 69 -14.04 -70.17 -103.25
N ARG A 70 -15.24 -69.70 -103.62
CA ARG A 70 -15.83 -68.46 -103.07
C ARG A 70 -16.07 -68.56 -101.56
N CYS A 71 -16.61 -69.70 -101.11
CA CYS A 71 -16.80 -69.98 -99.69
C CYS A 71 -15.45 -70.01 -98.93
N GLN A 72 -14.43 -70.65 -99.50
CA GLN A 72 -13.08 -70.69 -98.91
C GLN A 72 -12.44 -69.30 -98.82
N GLN A 73 -12.66 -68.44 -99.82
CA GLN A 73 -12.20 -67.04 -99.79
C GLN A 73 -12.91 -66.25 -98.68
N GLN A 74 -14.24 -66.30 -98.59
CA GLN A 74 -14.99 -65.65 -97.52
C GLN A 74 -14.53 -66.12 -96.13
N MET A 75 -14.37 -67.43 -95.92
CA MET A 75 -13.87 -67.99 -94.66
C MET A 75 -12.44 -67.55 -94.32
N ALA A 76 -11.60 -67.23 -95.32
CA ALA A 76 -10.27 -66.69 -95.09
C ALA A 76 -10.31 -65.19 -94.73
N GLU A 77 -11.18 -64.42 -95.36
CA GLU A 77 -11.44 -63.00 -95.03
C GLU A 77 -12.04 -62.85 -93.63
N ASP A 78 -13.05 -63.64 -93.28
CA ASP A 78 -13.67 -63.65 -91.95
C ASP A 78 -12.65 -64.00 -90.87
N LYS A 79 -11.81 -65.02 -91.12
CA LYS A 79 -10.69 -65.40 -90.22
C LYS A 79 -9.68 -64.27 -90.06
N ALA A 80 -9.35 -63.54 -91.13
CA ALA A 80 -8.44 -62.41 -91.07
C ALA A 80 -9.05 -61.23 -90.28
N SER A 81 -10.34 -60.94 -90.51
CA SER A 81 -11.11 -59.92 -89.80
C SER A 81 -11.19 -60.21 -88.30
N VAL A 82 -11.58 -61.43 -87.91
CA VAL A 82 -11.63 -61.85 -86.50
C VAL A 82 -10.23 -61.77 -85.86
N LYS A 83 -9.17 -62.20 -86.56
CA LYS A 83 -7.80 -62.06 -86.05
C LYS A 83 -7.41 -60.60 -85.82
N ALA A 84 -7.77 -59.69 -86.73
CA ALA A 84 -7.51 -58.26 -86.57
C ALA A 84 -8.26 -57.68 -85.36
N GLN A 85 -9.55 -58.00 -85.22
CA GLN A 85 -10.38 -57.57 -84.07
C GLN A 85 -9.81 -58.07 -82.73
N VAL A 86 -9.47 -59.36 -82.63
CA VAL A 86 -8.85 -59.94 -81.42
C VAL A 86 -7.50 -59.27 -81.11
N THR A 87 -6.72 -58.90 -82.13
CA THR A 87 -5.45 -58.19 -81.95
C THR A 87 -5.66 -56.76 -81.44
N SER A 88 -6.68 -56.04 -81.95
CA SER A 88 -7.05 -54.69 -81.45
C SER A 88 -7.48 -54.75 -79.99
N LEU A 89 -8.45 -55.61 -79.67
CA LEU A 89 -8.98 -55.78 -78.31
C LEU A 89 -7.90 -56.20 -77.31
N LEU A 90 -6.92 -57.02 -77.71
CA LEU A 90 -5.79 -57.38 -76.86
C LEU A 90 -4.89 -56.16 -76.58
N GLY A 91 -4.64 -55.32 -77.58
CA GLY A 91 -3.89 -54.08 -77.42
C GLY A 91 -4.60 -53.06 -76.52
N GLU A 92 -5.90 -52.85 -76.74
CA GLU A 92 -6.76 -51.99 -75.91
C GLU A 92 -6.80 -52.47 -74.45
N LEU A 93 -6.88 -53.79 -74.22
CA LEU A 93 -6.82 -54.38 -72.89
C LEU A 93 -5.47 -54.16 -72.21
N GLN A 94 -4.36 -54.36 -72.93
CA GLN A 94 -3.01 -54.12 -72.40
C GLN A 94 -2.77 -52.64 -72.07
N GLU A 95 -3.27 -51.72 -72.91
CA GLU A 95 -3.19 -50.29 -72.63
C GLU A 95 -4.04 -49.91 -71.40
N SER A 96 -5.26 -50.44 -71.30
CA SER A 96 -6.15 -50.24 -70.15
C SER A 96 -5.53 -50.76 -68.84
N GLN A 97 -4.90 -51.94 -68.87
CA GLN A 97 -4.13 -52.50 -67.75
C GLN A 97 -2.97 -51.59 -67.35
N SER A 98 -2.18 -51.12 -68.33
CA SER A 98 -1.04 -50.21 -68.09
C SER A 98 -1.48 -48.87 -67.47
N ARG A 99 -2.61 -48.32 -67.93
CA ARG A 99 -3.23 -47.10 -67.37
C ARG A 99 -3.71 -47.33 -65.93
N LEU A 100 -4.35 -48.48 -65.64
CA LEU A 100 -4.79 -48.86 -64.30
C LEU A 100 -3.61 -49.03 -63.32
N GLU A 101 -2.52 -49.66 -63.76
CA GLU A 101 -1.29 -49.78 -62.97
C GLU A 101 -0.67 -48.41 -62.64
N SER A 102 -0.67 -47.49 -63.60
CA SER A 102 -0.18 -46.12 -63.36
C SER A 102 -1.05 -45.38 -62.34
N ALA A 103 -2.38 -45.38 -62.55
CA ALA A 103 -3.33 -44.71 -61.67
C ALA A 103 -3.37 -45.30 -60.25
N THR A 104 -3.15 -46.61 -60.10
CA THR A 104 -3.05 -47.24 -58.77
C THR A 104 -1.77 -46.88 -58.03
N LYS A 105 -0.62 -46.76 -58.72
CA LYS A 105 0.63 -46.24 -58.15
C LYS A 105 0.49 -44.77 -57.74
N GLU A 106 -0.14 -43.94 -58.58
CA GLU A 106 -0.41 -42.54 -58.26
C GLU A 106 -1.33 -42.40 -57.04
N ARG A 107 -2.44 -43.16 -56.99
CA ARG A 107 -3.34 -43.21 -55.82
C ARG A 107 -2.58 -43.56 -54.54
N GLN A 108 -1.72 -44.58 -54.58
CA GLN A 108 -0.91 -44.98 -53.40
C GLN A 108 0.04 -43.85 -52.96
N ALA A 109 0.68 -43.15 -53.90
CA ALA A 109 1.54 -42.01 -53.59
C ALA A 109 0.76 -40.82 -52.99
N LEU A 110 -0.43 -40.53 -53.51
CA LEU A 110 -1.33 -39.51 -52.97
C LEU A 110 -1.87 -39.89 -51.58
N GLU A 111 -2.24 -41.15 -51.35
CA GLU A 111 -2.66 -41.65 -50.04
C GLU A 111 -1.53 -41.59 -48.99
N ALA A 112 -0.30 -41.92 -49.38
CA ALA A 112 0.87 -41.77 -48.51
C ALA A 112 1.10 -40.30 -48.14
N ARG A 113 1.05 -39.38 -49.12
CA ARG A 113 1.16 -37.93 -48.89
C ARG A 113 0.03 -37.40 -48.00
N ALA A 114 -1.20 -37.85 -48.21
CA ALA A 114 -2.35 -37.45 -47.41
C ALA A 114 -2.19 -37.89 -45.95
N ARG A 115 -1.75 -39.13 -45.69
CA ARG A 115 -1.46 -39.61 -44.33
C ARG A 115 -0.40 -38.77 -43.61
N VAL A 116 0.69 -38.41 -44.31
CA VAL A 116 1.74 -37.54 -43.74
C VAL A 116 1.19 -36.15 -43.43
N ALA A 117 0.41 -35.56 -44.34
CA ALA A 117 -0.21 -34.25 -44.13
C ALA A 117 -1.22 -34.27 -42.96
N SER A 118 -2.04 -35.31 -42.83
CA SER A 118 -2.96 -35.47 -41.70
C SER A 118 -2.24 -35.57 -40.36
N GLU A 119 -1.12 -36.30 -40.28
CA GLU A 119 -0.33 -36.39 -39.05
C GLU A 119 0.36 -35.07 -38.71
N GLN A 120 0.84 -34.33 -39.71
CA GLN A 120 1.38 -32.97 -39.53
C GLN A 120 0.32 -32.00 -38.99
N VAL A 121 -0.89 -32.01 -39.55
CA VAL A 121 -2.01 -31.19 -39.04
C VAL A 121 -2.33 -31.56 -37.60
N ARG A 122 -2.48 -32.86 -37.30
CA ARG A 122 -2.75 -33.36 -35.94
C ARG A 122 -1.67 -32.95 -34.93
N GLN A 123 -0.42 -32.86 -35.36
CA GLN A 123 0.68 -32.40 -34.50
C GLN A 123 0.61 -30.90 -34.24
N LEU A 124 0.39 -30.09 -35.28
CA LEU A 124 0.23 -28.64 -35.17
C LEU A 124 -1.00 -28.24 -34.34
N GLU A 125 -2.10 -29.02 -34.40
CA GLU A 125 -3.29 -28.80 -33.58
C GLU A 125 -3.01 -28.97 -32.07
N LYS A 126 -2.24 -29.99 -31.67
CA LYS A 126 -1.80 -30.16 -30.28
C LYS A 126 -0.88 -29.03 -29.83
N GLU A 127 0.06 -28.62 -30.67
CA GLU A 127 0.98 -27.52 -30.35
C GLU A 127 0.22 -26.20 -30.16
N ARG A 128 -0.76 -25.92 -31.02
CA ARG A 128 -1.72 -24.82 -30.87
C ARG A 128 -2.49 -24.92 -29.56
N GLU A 129 -3.01 -26.10 -29.20
CA GLU A 129 -3.77 -26.31 -27.96
C GLU A 129 -2.92 -26.10 -26.71
N VAL A 130 -1.68 -26.57 -26.70
CA VAL A 130 -0.73 -26.34 -25.60
C VAL A 130 -0.39 -24.84 -25.47
N LEU A 131 -0.09 -24.16 -26.58
CA LEU A 131 0.15 -22.71 -26.58
C LEU A 131 -1.09 -21.93 -26.12
N GLN A 132 -2.28 -22.32 -26.54
CA GLN A 132 -3.53 -21.68 -26.13
C GLN A 132 -3.79 -21.85 -24.62
N GLN A 133 -3.51 -23.02 -24.05
CA GLN A 133 -3.58 -23.25 -22.60
C GLN A 133 -2.55 -22.39 -21.85
N GLN A 134 -1.30 -22.33 -22.32
CA GLN A 134 -0.26 -21.47 -21.74
C GLN A 134 -0.65 -19.98 -21.75
N HIS A 135 -1.15 -19.47 -22.90
CA HIS A 135 -1.62 -18.09 -23.01
C HIS A 135 -2.82 -17.81 -22.10
N SER A 136 -3.77 -18.76 -21.95
CA SER A 136 -4.90 -18.60 -21.03
C SER A 136 -4.42 -18.42 -19.59
N VAL A 137 -3.53 -19.29 -19.11
CA VAL A 137 -2.95 -19.21 -17.76
C VAL A 137 -2.18 -17.90 -17.57
N GLN A 138 -1.43 -17.45 -18.58
CA GLN A 138 -0.71 -16.17 -18.52
C GLN A 138 -1.66 -14.96 -18.43
N VAL A 139 -2.76 -14.96 -19.20
CA VAL A 139 -3.78 -13.91 -19.15
C VAL A 139 -4.48 -13.89 -17.79
N ASP A 140 -4.83 -15.05 -17.24
CA ASP A 140 -5.44 -15.15 -15.91
C ASP A 140 -4.48 -14.69 -14.80
N GLN A 141 -3.18 -15.03 -14.89
CA GLN A 141 -2.16 -14.55 -13.97
C GLN A 141 -2.00 -13.02 -14.02
N LEU A 142 -1.93 -12.43 -15.22
CA LEU A 142 -1.85 -10.98 -15.39
C LEU A 142 -3.13 -10.28 -14.90
N ARG A 143 -4.31 -10.86 -15.14
CA ARG A 143 -5.60 -10.37 -14.62
C ARG A 143 -5.60 -10.37 -13.09
N MET A 144 -5.17 -11.45 -12.44
CA MET A 144 -5.09 -11.53 -10.97
C MET A 144 -4.08 -10.52 -10.40
N GLN A 145 -2.91 -10.36 -11.03
CA GLN A 145 -1.92 -9.36 -10.63
C GLN A 145 -2.49 -7.94 -10.75
N ASN A 146 -3.18 -7.64 -11.85
CA ASN A 146 -3.79 -6.33 -12.07
C ASN A 146 -4.87 -6.02 -11.01
N GLN A 147 -5.79 -6.95 -10.75
CA GLN A 147 -6.80 -6.83 -9.69
C GLN A 147 -6.18 -6.60 -8.30
N SER A 148 -5.07 -7.27 -7.98
CA SER A 148 -4.34 -7.07 -6.72
C SER A 148 -3.74 -5.66 -6.62
N MET A 149 -3.16 -5.14 -7.71
CA MET A 149 -2.61 -3.79 -7.76
C MET A 149 -3.71 -2.72 -7.71
N GLU A 150 -4.85 -2.94 -8.38
CA GLU A 150 -6.02 -2.07 -8.30
C GLU A 150 -6.65 -2.05 -6.90
N ALA A 151 -6.63 -3.18 -6.18
CA ALA A 151 -7.07 -3.24 -4.78
C ALA A 151 -6.15 -2.43 -3.86
N ALA A 152 -4.82 -2.63 -3.98
CA ALA A 152 -3.83 -1.86 -3.23
C ALA A 152 -3.95 -0.35 -3.52
N LEU A 153 -4.08 0.04 -4.78
CA LEU A 153 -4.25 1.44 -5.19
C LEU A 153 -5.55 2.07 -4.64
N ARG A 154 -6.64 1.30 -4.54
CA ARG A 154 -7.88 1.76 -3.89
C ARG A 154 -7.69 2.00 -2.39
N MET A 155 -7.00 1.09 -1.69
CA MET A 155 -6.68 1.25 -0.27
C MET A 155 -5.77 2.46 -0.03
N GLU A 156 -4.73 2.65 -0.85
CA GLU A 156 -3.81 3.79 -0.75
C GLU A 156 -4.53 5.12 -0.96
N ARG A 157 -5.43 5.20 -1.95
CA ARG A 157 -6.28 6.37 -2.19
C ARG A 157 -7.21 6.66 -1.00
N GLN A 158 -7.75 5.62 -0.37
CA GLN A 158 -8.57 5.78 0.83
C GLN A 158 -7.73 6.31 2.00
N ALA A 159 -6.59 5.69 2.28
CA ALA A 159 -5.66 6.12 3.33
C ALA A 159 -5.21 7.58 3.15
N ALA A 160 -4.81 7.97 1.94
CA ALA A 160 -4.46 9.35 1.61
C ALA A 160 -5.63 10.33 1.82
N SER A 161 -6.88 9.90 1.58
CA SER A 161 -8.08 10.72 1.87
C SER A 161 -8.34 10.86 3.38
N GLU A 162 -7.99 9.84 4.17
CA GLU A 162 -8.11 9.84 5.62
C GLU A 162 -7.03 10.72 6.25
N GLU A 163 -5.77 10.62 5.82
CA GLU A 163 -4.69 11.52 6.25
C GLU A 163 -4.96 12.97 5.87
N LYS A 164 -5.50 13.25 4.67
CA LYS A 164 -5.94 14.60 4.30
C LYS A 164 -7.01 15.15 5.25
N ARG A 165 -7.92 14.29 5.73
CA ARG A 165 -8.96 14.67 6.71
C ARG A 165 -8.36 14.93 8.10
N LYS A 166 -7.45 14.08 8.57
CA LYS A 166 -6.70 14.27 9.82
C LYS A 166 -5.88 15.56 9.80
N LEU A 167 -5.18 15.84 8.69
CA LEU A 167 -4.42 17.08 8.51
C LEU A 167 -5.33 18.31 8.58
N ALA A 168 -6.50 18.30 7.93
CA ALA A 168 -7.45 19.39 8.01
C ALA A 168 -7.98 19.60 9.45
N GLN A 169 -8.27 18.52 10.18
CA GLN A 169 -8.65 18.60 11.60
C GLN A 169 -7.54 19.18 12.47
N LEU A 170 -6.29 18.73 12.27
CA LEU A 170 -5.12 19.23 13.00
C LEU A 170 -4.86 20.71 12.69
N GLN A 171 -5.03 21.13 11.43
CA GLN A 171 -4.97 22.53 11.04
C GLN A 171 -6.02 23.36 11.78
N VAL A 172 -7.28 22.93 11.83
CA VAL A 172 -8.34 23.64 12.59
C VAL A 172 -7.99 23.71 14.09
N ALA A 173 -7.57 22.62 14.69
CA ALA A 173 -7.17 22.58 16.11
C ALA A 173 -5.98 23.50 16.42
N TYR A 174 -4.98 23.57 15.53
CA TYR A 174 -3.84 24.48 15.66
C TYR A 174 -4.28 25.96 15.56
N HIS A 175 -5.14 26.31 14.60
CA HIS A 175 -5.66 27.67 14.47
C HIS A 175 -6.53 28.06 15.69
N GLN A 176 -7.26 27.11 16.28
CA GLN A 176 -8.02 27.35 17.51
C GLN A 176 -7.08 27.62 18.69
N LEU A 177 -6.09 26.75 18.93
CA LEU A 177 -5.12 26.93 20.01
C LEU A 177 -4.35 28.26 19.89
N PHE A 178 -4.01 28.66 18.66
CA PHE A 178 -3.37 29.95 18.40
C PHE A 178 -4.27 31.14 18.76
N GLN A 179 -5.56 31.08 18.40
CA GLN A 179 -6.56 32.09 18.80
C GLN A 179 -6.75 32.11 20.32
N ASP A 180 -6.86 30.96 20.97
CA ASP A 180 -7.02 30.85 22.42
C ASP A 180 -5.81 31.45 23.16
N TYR A 181 -4.60 31.22 22.65
CA TYR A 181 -3.36 31.78 23.18
C TYR A 181 -3.27 33.31 23.02
N ASP A 182 -3.59 33.84 21.84
CA ASP A 182 -3.64 35.29 21.59
C ASP A 182 -4.72 35.98 22.44
N ASN A 183 -5.90 35.36 22.57
CA ASN A 183 -6.97 35.79 23.46
C ASN A 183 -6.53 35.77 24.95
N HIS A 184 -5.76 34.76 25.36
CA HIS A 184 -5.20 34.67 26.70
C HIS A 184 -4.14 35.76 26.95
N ILE A 185 -3.24 36.03 25.99
CA ILE A 185 -2.29 37.16 26.10
C ILE A 185 -3.05 38.47 26.27
N LYS A 186 -4.00 38.78 25.37
CA LYS A 186 -4.79 40.02 25.42
C LYS A 186 -5.54 40.16 26.76
N SER A 187 -6.14 39.07 27.24
CA SER A 187 -6.87 39.04 28.51
C SER A 187 -5.95 39.17 29.73
N SER A 188 -4.75 38.59 29.69
CA SER A 188 -3.75 38.70 30.78
C SER A 188 -3.12 40.09 30.85
N VAL A 189 -2.88 40.75 29.72
CA VAL A 189 -2.46 42.17 29.68
C VAL A 189 -3.56 43.07 30.23
N VAL A 190 -4.79 43.01 29.70
CA VAL A 190 -5.89 43.89 30.15
C VAL A 190 -6.24 43.65 31.64
N SER A 191 -6.22 42.41 32.12
CA SER A 191 -6.45 42.14 33.55
C SER A 191 -5.25 42.51 34.42
N GLY A 192 -4.03 42.41 33.92
CA GLY A 192 -2.82 42.90 34.57
C GLY A 192 -2.77 44.42 34.68
N GLU A 193 -3.15 45.14 33.64
CA GLU A 193 -3.29 46.60 33.62
C GLU A 193 -4.37 47.06 34.60
N ARG A 194 -5.55 46.42 34.62
CA ARG A 194 -6.59 46.71 35.61
C ARG A 194 -6.11 46.47 37.04
N LYS A 195 -5.42 45.36 37.31
CA LYS A 195 -4.84 45.06 38.63
C LYS A 195 -3.77 46.10 39.05
N ARG A 196 -2.88 46.46 38.13
CA ARG A 196 -1.86 47.51 38.36
C ARG A 196 -2.48 48.89 38.58
N GLY A 197 -3.52 49.24 37.82
CA GLY A 197 -4.27 50.48 38.01
C GLY A 197 -4.93 50.54 39.39
N MET A 198 -5.57 49.45 39.82
CA MET A 198 -6.18 49.36 41.15
C MET A 198 -5.12 49.45 42.27
N GLN A 199 -4.01 48.72 42.15
CA GLN A 199 -2.89 48.81 43.09
C GLN A 199 -2.24 50.20 43.13
N LEU A 200 -2.21 50.92 42.00
CA LEU A 200 -1.67 52.28 41.93
C LEU A 200 -2.58 53.28 42.67
N GLU A 201 -3.90 53.15 42.56
CA GLU A 201 -4.82 53.99 43.34
C GLU A 201 -4.83 53.62 44.82
N ASP A 202 -4.73 52.33 45.18
CA ASP A 202 -4.54 51.90 46.58
C ASP A 202 -3.27 52.53 47.19
N LEU A 203 -2.14 52.50 46.46
CA LEU A 203 -0.86 53.10 46.89
C LEU A 203 -0.94 54.63 46.99
N LYS A 204 -1.61 55.32 46.06
CA LYS A 204 -1.86 56.76 46.15
C LYS A 204 -2.70 57.11 47.38
N GLN A 205 -3.75 56.32 47.67
CA GLN A 205 -4.60 56.57 48.83
C GLN A 205 -3.83 56.34 50.14
N GLN A 206 -2.98 55.31 50.21
CA GLN A 206 -2.06 55.12 51.34
C GLN A 206 -1.05 56.26 51.49
N LEU A 207 -0.49 56.76 50.37
CA LEU A 207 0.43 57.90 50.37
C LEU A 207 -0.26 59.15 50.91
N GLN A 208 -1.45 59.49 50.42
CA GLN A 208 -2.23 60.64 50.89
C GLN A 208 -2.54 60.52 52.39
N GLN A 209 -2.96 59.34 52.87
CA GLN A 209 -3.19 59.10 54.31
C GLN A 209 -1.90 59.26 55.14
N ALA A 210 -0.75 58.86 54.61
CA ALA A 210 0.54 59.04 55.26
C ALA A 210 0.97 60.51 55.28
N GLU A 211 0.72 61.27 54.20
CA GLU A 211 0.95 62.71 54.13
C GLU A 211 0.07 63.47 55.15
N GLU A 212 -1.23 63.19 55.20
CA GLU A 212 -2.17 63.74 56.19
C GLU A 212 -1.73 63.40 57.63
N ALA A 213 -1.30 62.16 57.88
CA ALA A 213 -0.79 61.73 59.18
C ALA A 213 0.56 62.36 59.54
N LEU A 214 1.42 62.68 58.57
CA LEU A 214 2.66 63.42 58.80
C LEU A 214 2.38 64.89 59.14
N VAL A 215 1.43 65.54 58.47
CA VAL A 215 0.97 66.88 58.83
C VAL A 215 0.41 66.90 60.26
N ALA A 216 -0.49 65.97 60.60
CA ALA A 216 -1.03 65.86 61.96
C ALA A 216 0.07 65.61 63.03
N LYS A 217 1.09 64.79 62.72
CA LYS A 217 2.25 64.60 63.61
C LYS A 217 3.11 65.85 63.71
N GLN A 218 3.27 66.61 62.64
CA GLN A 218 4.01 67.88 62.65
C GLN A 218 3.31 68.92 63.54
N GLU A 219 1.98 69.03 63.46
CA GLU A 219 1.19 69.87 64.37
C GLU A 219 1.35 69.47 65.85
N VAL A 220 1.43 68.17 66.16
CA VAL A 220 1.69 67.68 67.52
C VAL A 220 3.12 68.00 67.96
N ILE A 221 4.11 67.85 67.08
CA ILE A 221 5.50 68.23 67.36
C ILE A 221 5.60 69.73 67.67
N ASP A 222 4.92 70.58 66.91
CA ASP A 222 5.00 72.02 67.10
C ASP A 222 4.27 72.48 68.37
N LYS A 223 3.15 71.84 68.74
CA LYS A 223 2.54 71.99 70.08
C LYS A 223 3.48 71.56 71.21
N LEU A 224 4.12 70.39 71.09
CA LEU A 224 5.06 69.90 72.10
C LEU A 224 6.31 70.79 72.23
N LYS A 225 6.77 71.45 71.15
CA LYS A 225 7.83 72.47 71.21
C LYS A 225 7.35 73.73 71.94
N GLU A 226 6.12 74.18 71.68
CA GLU A 226 5.53 75.33 72.37
C GLU A 226 5.40 75.05 73.87
N GLU A 227 4.85 73.89 74.25
CA GLU A 227 4.78 73.42 75.63
C GLU A 227 6.17 73.27 76.27
N ALA A 228 7.18 72.80 75.53
CA ALA A 228 8.55 72.70 76.03
C ALA A 228 9.20 74.06 76.31
N GLU A 229 9.00 75.07 75.44
CA GLU A 229 9.46 76.44 75.70
C GLU A 229 8.66 77.11 76.84
N GLN A 230 7.36 76.82 76.98
CA GLN A 230 6.58 77.24 78.16
C GLN A 230 7.14 76.62 79.46
N HIS A 231 7.40 75.31 79.48
CA HIS A 231 8.02 74.63 80.62
C HIS A 231 9.42 75.18 80.93
N LYS A 232 10.21 75.54 79.92
CA LYS A 232 11.53 76.16 80.08
C LYS A 232 11.44 77.55 80.72
N MET A 233 10.52 78.40 80.28
CA MET A 233 10.26 79.70 80.93
C MET A 233 9.85 79.53 82.41
N VAL A 234 9.04 78.51 82.73
CA VAL A 234 8.70 78.18 84.13
C VAL A 234 9.92 77.68 84.90
N MET A 235 10.75 76.83 84.31
CA MET A 235 11.99 76.32 84.93
C MET A 235 13.01 77.44 85.21
N GLU A 236 13.08 78.48 84.38
CA GLU A 236 13.92 79.67 84.61
C GLU A 236 13.52 80.47 85.87
N THR A 237 12.32 80.26 86.42
CA THR A 237 11.93 80.83 87.72
C THR A 237 12.52 80.08 88.93
N VAL A 238 12.92 78.81 88.78
CA VAL A 238 13.41 77.98 89.89
C VAL A 238 14.71 78.53 90.51
N PRO A 239 15.72 79.00 89.75
CA PRO A 239 16.88 79.68 90.31
C PRO A 239 16.52 80.94 91.11
N VAL A 240 15.51 81.70 90.67
CA VAL A 240 15.06 82.93 91.36
C VAL A 240 14.37 82.59 92.67
N LEU A 241 13.43 81.63 92.66
CA LEU A 241 12.76 81.15 93.88
C LEU A 241 13.75 80.52 94.88
N LYS A 242 14.79 79.85 94.38
CA LYS A 242 15.86 79.29 95.21
C LYS A 242 16.71 80.39 95.86
N ALA A 243 17.14 81.39 95.09
CA ALA A 243 17.82 82.55 95.63
C ALA A 243 16.95 83.31 96.66
N GLN A 244 15.63 83.42 96.42
CA GLN A 244 14.70 84.03 97.36
C GLN A 244 14.58 83.22 98.67
N ALA A 245 14.57 81.89 98.60
CA ALA A 245 14.61 81.03 99.78
C ALA A 245 15.94 81.15 100.55
N ASP A 246 17.08 81.24 99.84
CA ASP A 246 18.40 81.42 100.45
C ASP A 246 18.53 82.80 101.13
N ILE A 247 17.94 83.87 100.57
CA ILE A 247 17.85 85.21 101.19
C ILE A 247 17.02 85.16 102.47
N TYR A 248 15.79 84.62 102.43
CA TYR A 248 14.93 84.50 103.62
C TYR A 248 15.62 83.70 104.73
N LYS A 249 16.38 82.66 104.38
CA LYS A 249 17.16 81.86 105.32
C LYS A 249 18.28 82.68 105.97
N ALA A 250 19.01 83.48 105.19
CA ALA A 250 20.05 84.38 105.69
C ALA A 250 19.48 85.48 106.61
N GLU A 251 18.30 86.04 106.29
CA GLU A 251 17.60 87.00 107.15
C GLU A 251 17.19 86.37 108.50
N GLN A 252 16.72 85.12 108.48
CA GLN A 252 16.38 84.40 109.71
C GLN A 252 17.62 84.07 110.56
N GLU A 253 18.74 83.70 109.94
CA GLU A 253 20.03 83.51 110.62
C GLU A 253 20.55 84.83 111.24
N GLN A 254 20.32 85.98 110.59
CA GLN A 254 20.64 87.30 111.17
C GLN A 254 19.73 87.68 112.35
N LEU A 255 18.42 87.37 112.29
CA LEU A 255 17.50 87.65 113.40
C LEU A 255 17.89 86.85 114.66
N ASP A 256 18.22 85.57 114.49
CA ASP A 256 18.73 84.68 115.54
C ASP A 256 20.07 85.16 116.13
N GLN A 257 20.94 85.77 115.31
CA GLN A 257 22.19 86.39 115.76
C GLN A 257 21.93 87.64 116.62
N LEU A 258 21.03 88.52 116.19
CA LEU A 258 20.70 89.78 116.87
C LEU A 258 20.07 89.55 118.25
N GLN A 259 19.17 88.57 118.37
CA GLN A 259 18.59 88.17 119.66
C GLN A 259 19.68 87.66 120.64
N ARG A 260 20.69 86.96 120.12
CA ARG A 260 21.82 86.42 120.90
C ARG A 260 22.73 87.51 121.46
N GLU A 261 22.89 88.62 120.74
CA GLU A 261 23.68 89.77 121.18
C GLU A 261 22.92 90.66 122.18
N PHE A 262 21.61 90.87 121.96
CA PHE A 262 20.75 91.56 122.92
C PHE A 262 20.73 90.88 124.29
N GLY A 263 20.74 89.54 124.32
CA GLY A 263 20.88 88.75 125.55
C GLY A 263 22.19 88.99 126.31
N LYS A 264 23.31 89.15 125.59
CA LYS A 264 24.64 89.38 126.19
C LYS A 264 24.78 90.77 126.81
N LEU A 265 24.33 91.83 126.12
CA LEU A 265 24.44 93.19 126.64
C LEU A 265 23.56 93.42 127.89
N LYS A 266 22.40 92.75 127.97
CA LYS A 266 21.49 92.89 129.12
C LYS A 266 22.10 92.37 130.43
N ALA A 267 22.90 91.30 130.38
CA ALA A 267 23.62 90.77 131.54
C ALA A 267 24.73 91.74 132.03
N SER A 268 25.47 92.35 131.09
CA SER A 268 26.62 93.23 131.40
C SER A 268 26.25 94.50 132.18
N CYS A 269 24.99 94.94 132.12
CA CYS A 269 24.55 96.21 132.72
C CYS A 269 24.09 96.09 134.20
N GLN A 270 23.90 94.87 134.72
CA GLN A 270 23.49 94.65 136.13
C GLN A 270 24.66 94.36 137.08
N GLU A 271 25.82 93.95 136.55
CA GLU A 271 26.97 93.50 137.34
C GLU A 271 27.79 94.65 137.97
N SER A 272 27.81 95.84 137.34
CA SER A 272 28.76 96.91 137.66
C SER A 272 28.30 97.93 138.73
N ALA A 273 27.27 97.61 139.53
CA ALA A 273 26.69 98.51 140.52
C ALA A 273 26.85 98.06 141.99
N ARG A 274 27.41 96.87 142.26
CA ARG A 274 27.53 96.35 143.63
C ARG A 274 28.80 95.53 143.88
N ILE A 275 29.56 96.03 144.87
CA ILE A 275 30.54 95.33 145.72
C ILE A 275 31.99 95.35 145.21
N GLU A 276 32.67 96.41 145.61
CA GLU A 276 34.02 96.28 146.19
C GLU A 276 33.88 95.88 147.68
N ASP A 277 34.85 95.11 148.18
CA ASP A 277 35.14 94.77 149.60
C ASP A 277 34.44 93.55 150.30
N LEU A 278 35.06 92.38 150.07
CA LEU A 278 35.56 91.39 151.07
C LEU A 278 34.66 90.61 152.09
N ARG A 279 35.01 89.30 152.19
CA ARG A 279 34.89 88.36 153.34
C ARG A 279 33.50 87.81 153.75
N LYS A 280 33.26 86.48 153.56
CA LYS A 280 32.98 85.45 154.63
C LYS A 280 32.38 84.11 154.13
N ARG A 281 32.87 83.00 154.71
CA ARG A 281 32.20 81.68 155.02
C ARG A 281 31.74 80.79 153.85
N HIS A 282 32.13 79.49 153.77
CA HIS A 282 31.69 78.28 154.54
C HIS A 282 30.20 77.92 154.31
N VAL A 283 29.74 76.66 154.15
CA VAL A 283 30.36 75.31 154.00
C VAL A 283 29.28 74.30 153.48
N GLU A 284 29.68 73.20 152.82
CA GLU A 284 28.97 71.89 152.53
C GLU A 284 27.51 71.77 151.98
N VAL A 285 27.35 70.95 150.90
CA VAL A 285 26.44 69.76 150.65
C VAL A 285 24.90 69.90 150.88
N PRO A 286 23.93 69.33 150.08
CA PRO A 286 23.97 68.22 149.07
C PRO A 286 23.25 68.43 147.69
N GLN A 287 23.13 67.36 146.89
CA GLN A 287 22.32 67.13 145.65
C GLN A 287 20.81 67.55 145.74
N PRO A 288 19.99 67.71 144.64
CA PRO A 288 20.03 66.95 143.35
C PRO A 288 19.61 67.69 142.03
N ALA A 289 19.44 66.92 140.93
CA ALA A 289 18.63 67.14 139.70
C ALA A 289 19.22 67.83 138.41
N LEU A 290 19.13 67.06 137.29
CA LEU A 290 19.22 67.30 135.82
C LEU A 290 19.28 68.77 135.29
N PRO A 291 20.15 69.14 134.30
CA PRO A 291 20.02 68.81 132.83
C PRO A 291 21.43 68.75 132.12
N PRO A 292 21.78 69.44 130.98
CA PRO A 292 21.25 69.55 129.59
C PRO A 292 22.20 68.89 128.53
N THR A 293 21.83 68.35 127.35
CA THR A 293 21.30 68.89 126.06
C THR A 293 22.20 69.84 125.22
N SER A 294 22.18 69.60 123.89
CA SER A 294 22.99 70.19 122.79
C SER A 294 24.43 69.63 122.68
N VAL A 295 24.98 69.30 121.50
CA VAL A 295 24.74 69.90 120.17
C VAL A 295 24.78 68.90 118.99
N HIS A 296 24.17 69.37 117.88
CA HIS A 296 24.43 69.06 116.46
C HIS A 296 23.88 67.80 115.77
N HIS A 297 22.93 68.13 114.87
CA HIS A 297 22.69 67.64 113.51
C HIS A 297 22.30 66.19 113.25
N SER A 298 21.24 66.08 112.45
CA SER A 298 20.56 64.84 112.14
C SER A 298 19.71 65.02 110.88
N PHE A 299 19.44 63.90 110.20
CA PHE A 299 18.51 63.71 109.08
C PHE A 299 18.94 64.35 107.74
N HIS A 300 18.60 63.77 106.57
CA HIS A 300 17.52 62.80 106.33
C HIS A 300 17.84 61.73 105.26
N MET A 301 17.27 60.54 105.45
CA MET A 301 16.97 59.49 104.45
C MET A 301 15.61 59.87 103.79
N PRO A 302 14.63 58.99 103.45
CA PRO A 302 14.62 57.62 102.91
C PRO A 302 14.04 57.58 101.46
N ASN A 303 14.26 56.58 100.59
CA ASN A 303 14.19 55.11 100.70
C ASN A 303 12.75 54.52 100.57
N GLN A 304 12.65 53.41 99.80
CA GLN A 304 11.65 52.30 99.81
C GLN A 304 10.39 52.47 98.92
N ARG A 305 9.76 51.43 98.32
CA ARG A 305 9.98 49.97 98.06
C ARG A 305 8.98 49.58 96.91
N ARG A 306 8.92 48.39 96.27
CA ARG A 306 9.50 47.04 96.48
C ARG A 306 9.66 46.30 95.12
N SER A 307 10.16 45.06 95.17
CA SER A 307 10.30 44.02 94.12
C SER A 307 9.23 42.89 94.30
N PRO A 308 9.27 41.70 93.64
CA PRO A 308 9.75 41.19 92.31
C PRO A 308 8.59 40.38 91.59
N PRO A 309 8.74 39.35 90.68
CA PRO A 309 9.93 38.70 90.05
C PRO A 309 9.87 38.36 88.52
N GLU A 310 10.98 37.76 88.04
CA GLU A 310 11.22 36.75 86.96
C GLU A 310 10.20 36.60 85.80
N GLU A 311 10.59 36.48 84.52
CA GLU A 311 11.48 35.45 83.90
C GLU A 311 12.17 35.96 82.60
N PRO A 312 13.23 35.29 82.09
CA PRO A 312 13.85 35.58 80.79
C PRO A 312 13.11 34.91 79.62
N PRO A 313 13.14 35.47 78.39
CA PRO A 313 12.59 34.79 77.22
C PRO A 313 13.53 33.66 76.75
N ASP A 314 13.09 32.42 76.94
CA ASP A 314 13.73 31.23 76.38
C ASP A 314 13.58 31.17 74.85
N PHE A 315 14.67 31.45 74.12
CA PHE A 315 14.71 31.30 72.66
C PHE A 315 14.93 29.83 72.27
N CYS A 316 13.89 28.99 72.43
CA CYS A 316 13.95 27.57 72.11
C CYS A 316 13.48 27.24 70.69
N CYS A 317 14.20 26.37 69.99
CA CYS A 317 13.72 25.81 68.72
C CYS A 317 12.55 24.82 68.96
N PRO A 318 11.36 25.02 68.35
CA PRO A 318 10.18 24.19 68.61
C PRO A 318 10.27 22.74 68.10
N LYS A 319 11.25 22.39 67.25
CA LYS A 319 11.46 21.02 66.77
C LYS A 319 12.34 20.17 67.71
N CYS A 320 13.40 20.74 68.27
CA CYS A 320 14.45 20.00 68.97
C CYS A 320 14.73 20.50 70.40
N GLN A 321 14.07 21.58 70.85
CA GLN A 321 14.22 22.21 72.17
C GLN A 321 15.63 22.74 72.49
N TYR A 322 16.42 23.08 71.47
CA TYR A 322 17.69 23.79 71.63
C TYR A 322 17.48 25.24 72.08
N GLN A 323 18.10 25.66 73.19
CA GLN A 323 18.13 27.04 73.70
C GLN A 323 19.21 27.87 72.98
N ALA A 324 18.79 28.97 72.33
CA ALA A 324 19.68 29.99 71.77
C ALA A 324 19.83 31.18 72.73
N PRO A 325 20.98 31.89 72.74
CA PRO A 325 21.20 33.07 73.60
C PRO A 325 20.54 34.35 73.06
N ASP A 326 20.18 34.39 71.77
CA ASP A 326 19.62 35.54 71.08
C ASP A 326 18.79 35.13 69.84
N MET A 327 18.02 36.08 69.29
CA MET A 327 17.04 35.83 68.23
C MET A 327 17.68 35.45 66.89
N ASP A 328 18.83 36.06 66.54
CA ASP A 328 19.51 35.79 65.27
C ASP A 328 20.08 34.36 65.25
N THR A 329 20.65 33.91 66.38
CA THR A 329 21.09 32.51 66.56
C THR A 329 19.93 31.51 66.46
N LEU A 330 18.75 31.84 67.02
CA LEU A 330 17.55 31.01 66.86
C LEU A 330 17.10 30.95 65.39
N GLN A 331 17.14 32.06 64.66
CA GLN A 331 16.67 32.13 63.28
C GLN A 331 17.54 31.31 62.32
N ILE A 332 18.87 31.30 62.52
CA ILE A 332 19.80 30.40 61.80
C ILE A 332 19.47 28.94 62.11
N HIS A 333 19.35 28.59 63.40
CA HIS A 333 19.07 27.22 63.82
C HIS A 333 17.71 26.70 63.29
N VAL A 334 16.66 27.53 63.29
CA VAL A 334 15.35 27.14 62.74
C VAL A 334 15.39 26.91 61.23
N MET A 335 16.28 27.60 60.49
CA MET A 335 16.51 27.35 59.06
C MET A 335 17.28 26.05 58.79
N GLU A 336 18.23 25.66 59.66
CA GLU A 336 18.98 24.40 59.54
C GLU A 336 18.24 23.18 60.12
N CYS A 337 17.28 23.39 61.03
CA CYS A 337 16.45 22.33 61.62
C CYS A 337 15.29 21.89 60.69
N ILE A 338 15.46 22.00 59.37
CA ILE A 338 14.49 21.56 58.35
C ILE A 338 15.07 20.40 57.53
N GLU A 339 15.03 19.22 58.14
CA GLU A 339 14.43 18.05 57.47
C GLU A 339 12.92 18.04 57.74
#